data_AF-A0A5B7Y5C8-F1
#
_entry.id   AF-A0A5B7Y5C8-F1
#
_cell.length_a   1.000
_cell.length_b   1.000
_cell.length_c   1.000
_cell.angle_alpha   90.00
_cell.angle_beta   90.00
_cell.angle_gamma   90.00
#
_symmetry.space_group_name_H-M   'P 1'
#
loop_
_entity.id
_entity.type
_entity.pdbx_description
1 polymer ?
#
loop_
_entity_poly.entity_id
_entity_poly.type
_entity_poly.pdbx_seq_one_letter_code
_entity_poly.pdbx_strand_id
1 'polypeptide(L)'
;MSRPRKIRILLASVLALVVGITLYFQYQSYQERFQLKTSFEEKDTIAVLKHLTTSGKYASDMRKAGYIVPPDGAIRLDGGIDSIGIKGDIDLKMLNPSRDEVSVLFETMVNEEKINVYYILDNQLTLKRSYYSHIRNQKKESVNISQAEEERLLKIVRKELKAFLDKMYQTLYG
;
A
#
# COMPACT_ATOMS: atom_id res chain seq x y z
N MET A 1 7.75 56.83 9.17
CA MET A 1 8.54 55.62 8.79
C MET A 1 8.75 55.60 7.27
N SER A 2 9.98 55.53 6.78
CA SER A 2 10.29 55.68 5.34
C SER A 2 9.85 54.48 4.49
N ARG A 3 9.45 54.71 3.24
CA ARG A 3 9.06 53.68 2.26
C ARG A 3 10.06 52.49 2.15
N PRO A 4 11.39 52.69 2.09
CA PRO A 4 12.33 51.56 2.02
C PRO A 4 12.33 50.68 3.29
N ARG A 5 12.08 51.27 4.47
CA ARG A 5 12.00 50.51 5.73
C ARG A 5 10.77 49.59 5.76
N LYS A 6 9.63 50.06 5.24
CA LYS A 6 8.40 49.26 5.10
C LYS A 6 8.59 48.08 4.15
N ILE A 7 9.26 48.31 3.01
CA ILE A 7 9.56 47.26 2.02
C ILE A 7 10.47 46.17 2.63
N ARG A 8 11.52 46.56 3.34
CA ARG A 8 12.43 45.59 4.00
C ARG A 8 11.73 44.73 5.05
N ILE A 9 10.84 45.33 5.86
CA ILE A 9 10.06 44.58 6.86
C ILE A 9 9.13 43.59 6.17
N LEU A 10 8.42 44.02 5.11
CA LEU A 10 7.53 43.14 4.35
C LEU A 10 8.29 41.96 3.73
N LEU A 11 9.46 42.23 3.13
CA LEU A 11 10.33 41.17 2.60
C LEU A 11 10.79 40.19 3.69
N ALA A 12 11.23 40.70 4.85
CA ALA A 12 11.65 39.86 5.97
C ALA A 12 10.49 39.00 6.52
N SER A 13 9.28 39.57 6.60
CA SER A 13 8.08 38.84 7.03
C SER A 13 7.67 37.74 6.05
N VAL A 14 7.73 38.01 4.73
CA VAL A 14 7.45 36.99 3.70
C VAL A 14 8.49 35.87 3.75
N LEU A 15 9.77 36.21 3.90
CA LEU A 15 10.85 35.22 4.07
C LEU A 15 10.62 34.35 5.31
N ALA A 16 10.30 34.96 6.45
CA ALA A 16 10.02 34.22 7.68
C ALA A 16 8.83 33.26 7.52
N LEU A 17 7.78 33.68 6.81
CA LEU A 17 6.61 32.85 6.54
C LEU A 17 6.96 31.65 5.64
N VAL A 18 7.68 31.86 4.54
CA VAL A 18 8.10 30.79 3.62
C VAL A 18 9.00 29.77 4.34
N VAL A 19 9.96 30.25 5.13
CA VAL A 19 10.84 29.39 5.93
C VAL A 19 10.04 28.61 6.97
N GLY A 20 9.12 29.28 7.68
CA GLY A 20 8.27 28.63 8.67
C GLY A 20 7.40 27.52 8.09
N ILE A 21 6.79 27.75 6.93
CA ILE A 21 5.97 26.75 6.23
C ILE A 21 6.83 25.56 5.78
N THR A 22 8.02 25.83 5.26
CA THR A 22 8.93 24.77 4.80
C THR A 22 9.40 23.89 5.96
N LEU A 23 9.78 24.51 7.09
CA LEU A 23 10.16 23.79 8.31
C LEU A 23 9.00 22.96 8.86
N TYR A 24 7.78 23.49 8.83
CA TYR A 24 6.59 22.75 9.25
C TYR A 24 6.36 21.50 8.40
N PHE A 25 6.41 21.62 7.07
CA PHE A 25 6.26 20.46 6.18
C PHE A 25 7.39 19.45 6.34
N GLN A 26 8.62 19.92 6.55
CA GLN A 26 9.77 19.04 6.80
C GLN A 26 9.59 18.26 8.11
N TYR A 27 9.14 18.93 9.17
CA TYR A 27 8.85 18.30 10.46
C TYR A 27 7.72 17.27 10.35
N GLN A 28 6.61 17.63 9.68
CA GLN A 28 5.50 16.70 9.46
C GLN A 28 5.93 15.46 8.68
N SER A 29 6.68 15.64 7.58
CA SER A 29 7.16 14.52 6.78
C SER A 29 8.13 13.62 7.55
N TYR A 30 8.94 14.20 8.44
CA TYR A 30 9.82 13.44 9.33
C TYR A 30 9.01 12.60 10.33
N GLN A 31 8.00 13.18 10.97
CA GLN A 31 7.12 12.47 11.91
C GLN A 31 6.39 11.30 11.24
N GLU A 32 5.84 11.50 10.04
CA GLU A 32 5.17 10.43 9.28
C GLU A 32 6.13 9.28 8.94
N ARG A 33 7.36 9.60 8.53
CA ARG A 33 8.37 8.59 8.22
C ARG A 33 8.79 7.83 9.49
N PHE A 34 8.91 8.53 10.62
CA PHE A 34 9.20 7.91 11.90
C PHE A 34 8.09 6.95 12.34
N GLN A 35 6.83 7.36 12.26
CA GLN A 35 5.67 6.52 12.58
C GLN A 35 5.62 5.25 11.71
N LEU A 36 5.81 5.39 10.40
CA LEU A 36 5.88 4.23 9.50
C LEU A 36 7.00 3.27 9.89
N LYS A 37 8.18 3.79 10.23
CA LYS A 37 9.30 2.95 10.69
C LYS A 37 8.94 2.20 11.97
N THR A 38 8.31 2.87 12.94
CA THR A 38 7.83 2.25 14.17
C THR A 38 6.82 1.14 13.88
N SER A 39 5.85 1.36 12.98
CA SER A 39 4.90 0.31 12.60
C SER A 39 5.57 -0.94 12.00
N PHE A 40 6.63 -0.77 11.22
CA PHE A 40 7.43 -1.91 10.74
C PHE A 40 8.13 -2.65 11.88
N GLU A 41 8.75 -1.92 12.81
CA GLU A 41 9.48 -2.47 13.97
C GLU A 41 8.54 -3.22 14.92
N GLU A 42 7.31 -2.72 15.10
CA GLU A 42 6.23 -3.37 15.87
C GLU A 42 5.53 -4.51 15.11
N LYS A 43 5.86 -4.72 13.83
CA LYS A 43 5.23 -5.70 12.93
C LYS A 43 3.72 -5.50 12.79
N ASP A 44 3.24 -4.25 12.89
CA ASP A 44 1.85 -3.91 12.62
C ASP A 44 1.64 -3.79 11.10
N THR A 45 1.33 -4.91 10.46
CA THR A 45 1.09 -5.00 9.02
C THR A 45 0.03 -4.01 8.55
N ILE A 46 -1.06 -3.84 9.30
CA ILE A 46 -2.16 -2.98 8.88
C ILE A 46 -1.74 -1.51 8.94
N ALA A 47 -1.08 -1.09 10.03
CA ALA A 47 -0.56 0.27 10.14
C ALA A 47 0.46 0.58 9.05
N VAL A 48 1.41 -0.34 8.79
CA VAL A 48 2.37 -0.22 7.70
C VAL A 48 1.65 -0.02 6.36
N LEU A 49 0.74 -0.92 6.02
CA LEU A 49 0.03 -0.86 4.75
C LEU A 49 -0.80 0.42 4.63
N LYS A 50 -1.50 0.85 5.68
CA LYS A 50 -2.24 2.13 5.68
C LYS A 50 -1.30 3.30 5.41
N HIS A 51 -0.17 3.40 6.11
CA HIS A 51 0.79 4.47 5.88
C HIS A 51 1.34 4.45 4.44
N LEU A 52 1.55 3.27 3.89
CA LEU A 52 2.02 3.07 2.51
C LEU A 52 0.97 3.45 1.46
N THR A 53 -0.32 3.23 1.72
CA THR A 53 -1.41 3.41 0.74
C THR A 53 -2.27 4.66 0.93
N THR A 54 -2.21 5.33 2.10
CA THR A 54 -3.05 6.52 2.39
C THR A 54 -2.77 7.70 1.45
N SER A 55 -1.61 7.72 0.78
CA SER A 55 -1.29 8.75 -0.21
C SER A 55 -0.36 8.20 -1.29
N GLY A 56 -0.09 9.01 -2.31
CA GLY A 56 0.92 8.69 -3.33
C GLY A 56 2.38 8.84 -2.90
N LYS A 57 2.65 9.21 -1.64
CA LYS A 57 4.00 9.56 -1.16
C LYS A 57 5.04 8.47 -1.45
N TYR A 58 4.67 7.20 -1.25
CA TYR A 58 5.56 6.05 -1.44
C TYR A 58 5.41 5.35 -2.79
N ALA A 59 4.57 5.88 -3.69
CA ALA A 59 4.30 5.27 -5.00
C ALA A 59 5.58 5.14 -5.85
N SER A 60 6.44 6.17 -5.83
CA SER A 60 7.71 6.15 -6.57
C SER A 60 8.65 5.07 -6.04
N ASP A 61 8.78 4.93 -4.72
CA ASP A 61 9.64 3.93 -4.10
C ASP A 61 9.13 2.51 -4.35
N MET A 62 7.81 2.30 -4.28
CA MET A 62 7.18 1.02 -4.65
C MET A 62 7.44 0.63 -6.10
N ARG A 63 7.31 1.58 -7.05
CA ARG A 63 7.59 1.32 -8.47
C ARG A 63 9.07 0.99 -8.69
N LYS A 64 9.99 1.70 -8.03
CA LYS A 64 11.44 1.38 -8.06
C LYS A 64 11.71 0.00 -7.46
N ALA A 65 10.97 -0.39 -6.43
CA ALA A 65 11.02 -1.74 -5.85
C ALA A 65 10.35 -2.80 -6.74
N GLY A 66 9.79 -2.44 -7.90
CA GLY A 66 9.23 -3.36 -8.89
C GLY A 66 7.75 -3.71 -8.68
N TYR A 67 7.05 -2.99 -7.81
CA TYR A 67 5.62 -3.17 -7.60
C TYR A 67 4.78 -2.36 -8.59
N ILE A 68 3.63 -2.91 -8.96
CA ILE A 68 2.68 -2.25 -9.85
C ILE A 68 1.83 -1.33 -8.99
N VAL A 69 1.92 -0.03 -9.25
CA VAL A 69 1.17 1.00 -8.52
C VAL A 69 0.39 1.84 -9.54
N PRO A 70 -0.87 2.22 -9.27
CA PRO A 70 -1.68 3.06 -10.16
C PRO A 70 -0.95 4.33 -10.58
N PRO A 71 -1.25 4.90 -11.76
CA PRO A 71 -0.66 6.18 -12.19
C PRO A 71 -0.95 7.30 -11.20
N ASP A 72 -0.05 8.30 -11.11
CA ASP A 72 -0.18 9.41 -10.16
C ASP A 72 -1.49 10.20 -10.34
N GLY A 73 -2.02 10.25 -11.57
CA GLY A 73 -3.33 10.85 -11.84
C GLY A 73 -4.47 10.13 -11.12
N ALA A 74 -4.48 8.79 -11.13
CA ALA A 74 -5.48 7.99 -10.43
C ALA A 74 -5.35 8.15 -8.90
N ILE A 75 -4.12 8.08 -8.38
CA ILE A 75 -3.86 8.26 -6.94
C ILE A 75 -4.36 9.62 -6.45
N ARG A 76 -4.20 10.69 -7.23
CA ARG A 76 -4.67 12.03 -6.87
C ARG A 76 -6.20 12.14 -6.87
N LEU A 77 -6.87 11.42 -7.76
CA LEU A 77 -8.33 11.37 -7.81
C LEU A 77 -8.90 10.55 -6.64
N ASP A 78 -8.27 9.42 -6.33
CA ASP A 78 -8.72 8.49 -5.29
C ASP A 78 -8.25 8.89 -3.88
N GLY A 79 -7.31 9.84 -3.79
CA GLY A 79 -6.72 10.31 -2.53
C GLY A 79 -5.74 9.32 -1.89
N GLY A 80 -5.35 8.25 -2.59
CA GLY A 80 -4.49 7.18 -2.08
C GLY A 80 -4.23 6.11 -3.14
N ILE A 81 -3.46 5.09 -2.76
CA ILE A 81 -3.21 3.92 -3.58
C ILE A 81 -4.34 2.93 -3.32
N ASP A 82 -5.21 2.71 -4.31
CA ASP A 82 -6.33 1.77 -4.21
C ASP A 82 -5.86 0.31 -4.09
N SER A 83 -4.69 0.02 -4.65
CA SER A 83 -4.17 -1.33 -4.80
C SER A 83 -2.70 -1.36 -5.22
N ILE A 84 -2.04 -2.47 -4.90
CA ILE A 84 -0.64 -2.75 -5.25
C ILE A 84 -0.58 -4.13 -5.91
N GLY A 85 -0.05 -4.18 -7.12
CA GLY A 85 0.23 -5.45 -7.80
C GLY A 85 1.61 -5.99 -7.41
N ILE A 86 1.66 -7.24 -6.98
CA ILE A 86 2.86 -7.98 -6.63
C ILE A 86 2.98 -9.15 -7.61
N LYS A 87 4.08 -9.17 -8.36
CA LYS A 87 4.42 -10.29 -9.23
C LYS A 87 5.26 -11.30 -8.48
N GLY A 88 5.02 -12.59 -8.69
CA GLY A 88 5.69 -13.64 -7.94
C GLY A 88 5.39 -15.04 -8.45
N ASP A 89 5.31 -15.98 -7.52
CA ASP A 89 4.83 -17.34 -7.79
C ASP A 89 3.35 -17.28 -8.22
N ILE A 90 2.60 -16.31 -7.69
CA ILE A 90 1.27 -15.90 -8.14
C ILE A 90 1.25 -14.38 -8.31
N ASP A 91 0.76 -13.91 -9.45
CA ASP A 91 0.52 -12.48 -9.63
C ASP A 91 -0.72 -12.07 -8.82
N LEU A 92 -0.50 -11.34 -7.72
CA LEU A 92 -1.56 -10.89 -6.82
C LEU A 92 -1.72 -9.38 -6.82
N LYS A 93 -2.93 -8.95 -6.50
CA LYS A 93 -3.31 -7.56 -6.29
C LYS A 93 -3.77 -7.41 -4.84
N MET A 94 -2.96 -6.75 -4.03
CA MET A 94 -3.30 -6.36 -2.68
C MET A 94 -4.10 -5.06 -2.73
N LEU A 95 -5.31 -5.06 -2.17
CA LEU A 95 -6.12 -3.85 -2.09
C LEU A 95 -5.70 -2.99 -0.90
N ASN A 96 -6.04 -1.70 -0.96
CA ASN A 96 -5.89 -0.81 0.18
C ASN A 96 -6.55 -1.44 1.43
N PRO A 97 -5.83 -1.63 2.53
CA PRO A 97 -6.36 -2.29 3.72
C PRO A 97 -7.60 -1.55 4.25
N SER A 98 -8.58 -2.34 4.69
CA SER A 98 -9.66 -1.82 5.53
C SER A 98 -9.15 -1.61 6.96
N ARG A 99 -10.05 -1.36 7.92
CA ARG A 99 -9.64 -1.05 9.30
C ARG A 99 -8.68 -2.10 9.89
N ASP A 100 -9.01 -3.38 9.74
CA ASP A 100 -8.28 -4.49 10.38
C ASP A 100 -8.06 -5.68 9.43
N GLU A 101 -8.23 -5.46 8.11
CA GLU A 101 -8.23 -6.53 7.12
C GLU A 101 -7.41 -6.17 5.87
N VAL A 102 -6.68 -7.15 5.35
CA VAL A 102 -5.97 -7.09 4.07
C VAL A 102 -6.70 -7.94 3.06
N SER A 103 -7.12 -7.31 1.96
CA SER A 103 -7.79 -8.00 0.86
C SER A 103 -6.81 -8.28 -0.28
N VAL A 104 -6.80 -9.51 -0.77
CA VAL A 104 -5.92 -9.97 -1.85
C VAL A 104 -6.75 -10.63 -2.95
N LEU A 105 -6.51 -10.21 -4.19
CA LEU A 105 -7.12 -10.76 -5.39
C LEU A 105 -6.04 -11.40 -6.26
N PHE A 106 -6.30 -12.59 -6.78
CA PHE A 106 -5.42 -13.20 -7.79
C PHE A 106 -6.19 -14.21 -8.65
N GLU A 107 -5.59 -14.56 -9.78
CA GLU A 107 -6.09 -15.61 -10.66
C GLU A 107 -5.18 -16.83 -10.55
N THR A 108 -5.74 -18.03 -10.56
CA THR A 108 -4.96 -19.27 -10.54
C THR A 108 -5.69 -20.39 -11.31
N MET A 109 -4.97 -21.48 -11.54
CA MET A 109 -5.52 -22.70 -12.14
C MET A 109 -5.76 -23.75 -11.05
N VAL A 110 -7.00 -24.21 -10.92
CA VAL A 110 -7.36 -25.33 -10.05
C VAL A 110 -8.09 -26.36 -10.90
N ASN A 111 -7.64 -27.62 -10.89
CA ASN A 111 -8.20 -28.70 -11.70
C ASN A 111 -8.35 -28.33 -13.19
N GLU A 112 -7.31 -27.71 -13.77
CA GLU A 112 -7.27 -27.25 -15.17
C GLU A 112 -8.26 -26.11 -15.51
N GLU A 113 -8.95 -25.56 -14.51
CA GLU A 113 -9.86 -24.43 -14.69
C GLU A 113 -9.29 -23.14 -14.08
N LYS A 114 -9.43 -22.03 -14.82
CA LYS A 114 -9.03 -20.72 -14.34
C LYS A 114 -10.08 -20.16 -13.38
N ILE A 115 -9.65 -19.79 -12.18
CA ILE A 115 -10.50 -19.21 -11.14
C ILE A 115 -9.94 -17.87 -10.64
N ASN A 116 -10.84 -17.00 -10.21
CA ASN A 116 -10.56 -15.83 -9.38
C ASN A 116 -10.60 -16.23 -7.91
N VAL A 117 -9.60 -15.80 -7.16
CA VAL A 117 -9.50 -15.98 -5.71
C VAL A 117 -9.53 -14.62 -5.04
N TYR A 118 -10.34 -14.51 -3.98
CA TYR A 118 -10.40 -13.34 -3.12
C TYR A 118 -10.22 -13.75 -1.66
N TYR A 119 -9.09 -13.35 -1.08
CA TYR A 119 -8.76 -13.60 0.32
C TYR A 119 -8.91 -12.33 1.14
N ILE A 120 -9.48 -12.50 2.32
CA ILE A 120 -9.51 -11.48 3.37
C ILE A 120 -8.69 -12.03 4.53
N LEU A 121 -7.60 -11.33 4.84
CA LEU A 121 -6.65 -11.68 5.88
C LEU A 121 -6.75 -10.71 7.05
N ASP A 122 -6.41 -11.15 8.27
CA ASP A 122 -6.23 -10.26 9.42
C ASP A 122 -4.84 -9.59 9.44
N ASN A 123 -4.53 -8.85 10.50
CA ASN A 123 -3.25 -8.18 10.70
C ASN A 123 -2.03 -9.12 10.80
N GLN A 124 -2.25 -10.39 11.13
CA GLN A 124 -1.22 -11.44 11.16
C GLN A 124 -1.16 -12.22 9.85
N LEU A 125 -1.89 -11.77 8.81
CA LEU A 125 -2.05 -12.45 7.52
C LEU A 125 -2.73 -13.82 7.67
N THR A 126 -3.59 -13.99 8.68
CA THR A 126 -4.43 -15.16 8.88
C THR A 126 -5.68 -15.07 8.01
N LEU A 127 -6.02 -16.16 7.31
CA LEU A 127 -7.20 -16.19 6.46
C LEU A 127 -8.46 -16.11 7.32
N LYS A 128 -9.26 -15.06 7.11
CA LYS A 128 -10.59 -14.92 7.73
C LYS A 128 -11.68 -15.45 6.83
N ARG A 129 -11.58 -15.12 5.54
CA ARG A 129 -12.59 -15.45 4.52
C ARG A 129 -11.90 -15.66 3.19
N SER A 130 -12.41 -16.62 2.43
CA SER A 130 -12.01 -16.92 1.07
C SER A 130 -13.24 -17.00 0.17
N TYR A 131 -13.08 -16.54 -1.07
CA TYR A 131 -14.09 -16.64 -2.10
C TYR A 131 -13.43 -17.07 -3.40
N TYR A 132 -14.09 -17.99 -4.09
CA TYR A 132 -13.60 -18.59 -5.33
C TYR A 132 -14.67 -18.47 -6.40
N SER A 133 -14.28 -18.03 -7.59
CA SER A 133 -15.24 -17.97 -8.70
C SER A 133 -14.61 -18.27 -10.04
N HIS A 134 -15.34 -18.89 -10.95
CA HIS A 134 -14.89 -19.06 -12.32
C HIS A 134 -14.84 -17.73 -13.07
N ILE A 135 -13.93 -17.66 -14.04
CA ILE A 135 -13.87 -16.58 -15.02
C ILE A 135 -14.64 -17.00 -16.28
N ARG A 136 -15.97 -17.10 -16.22
CA ARG A 136 -16.81 -17.46 -17.37
C ARG A 136 -17.77 -16.32 -17.73
N ASN A 137 -17.58 -15.72 -18.93
CA ASN A 137 -18.53 -14.82 -19.59
C ASN A 137 -19.32 -13.87 -18.65
N GLN A 138 -18.59 -13.14 -17.78
CA GLN A 138 -19.11 -12.14 -16.83
C GLN A 138 -20.00 -12.68 -15.69
N LYS A 139 -20.27 -13.99 -15.62
CA LYS A 139 -20.95 -14.62 -14.48
C LYS A 139 -19.92 -15.19 -13.50
N LYS A 140 -19.95 -14.69 -12.27
CA LYS A 140 -19.14 -15.21 -11.17
C LYS A 140 -19.87 -16.41 -10.55
N GLU A 141 -19.58 -17.60 -11.06
CA GLU A 141 -20.07 -18.85 -10.47
C GLU A 141 -19.15 -19.28 -9.34
N SER A 142 -19.71 -19.58 -8.17
CA SER A 142 -18.94 -19.99 -6.99
C SER A 142 -18.27 -21.34 -7.24
N VAL A 143 -17.02 -21.46 -6.81
CA VAL A 143 -16.23 -22.68 -6.91
C VAL A 143 -15.89 -23.16 -5.51
N ASN A 144 -15.80 -24.47 -5.33
CA ASN A 144 -15.21 -25.05 -4.13
C ASN A 144 -13.85 -25.62 -4.51
N ILE A 145 -12.82 -25.28 -3.71
CA ILE A 145 -11.50 -25.89 -3.82
C ILE A 145 -11.24 -26.78 -2.60
N SER A 146 -10.29 -27.70 -2.72
CA SER A 146 -9.90 -28.52 -1.58
C SER A 146 -9.17 -27.68 -0.53
N GLN A 147 -9.25 -28.09 0.74
CA GLN A 147 -8.52 -27.43 1.83
C GLN A 147 -7.00 -27.44 1.58
N ALA A 148 -6.47 -28.54 1.06
CA ALA A 148 -5.05 -28.65 0.74
C ALA A 148 -4.60 -27.62 -0.31
N GLU A 149 -5.45 -27.32 -1.31
CA GLU A 149 -5.15 -26.29 -2.30
C GLU A 149 -5.27 -24.87 -1.70
N GLU A 150 -6.27 -24.61 -0.86
CA GLU A 150 -6.38 -23.33 -0.13
C GLU A 150 -5.14 -23.07 0.74
N GLU A 151 -4.68 -24.07 1.50
CA GLU A 151 -3.49 -23.96 2.35
C GLU A 151 -2.23 -23.71 1.52
N ARG A 152 -2.10 -24.38 0.36
CA ARG A 152 -1.00 -24.16 -0.58
C ARG A 152 -0.99 -22.72 -1.11
N LEU A 153 -2.12 -22.24 -1.62
CA LEU A 153 -2.25 -20.88 -2.17
C LEU A 153 -2.02 -19.82 -1.09
N LEU A 154 -2.60 -20.01 0.10
CA LEU A 154 -2.42 -19.11 1.23
C LEU A 154 -0.95 -19.02 1.67
N LYS A 155 -0.20 -20.13 1.62
CA LYS A 155 1.24 -20.14 1.90
C LYS A 155 2.03 -19.26 0.92
N ILE A 156 1.67 -19.30 -0.36
CA ILE A 156 2.29 -18.46 -1.40
C ILE A 156 1.95 -16.98 -1.15
N VAL A 157 0.67 -16.65 -0.97
CA VAL A 157 0.23 -15.28 -0.69
C VAL A 157 0.94 -14.69 0.53
N ARG A 158 1.01 -15.44 1.63
CA ARG A 158 1.73 -14.99 2.84
C ARG A 158 3.21 -14.75 2.61
N LYS A 159 3.87 -15.61 1.82
CA LYS A 159 5.28 -15.46 1.45
C LYS A 159 5.49 -14.16 0.67
N GLU A 160 4.65 -13.90 -0.32
CA GLU A 160 4.75 -12.70 -1.17
C GLU A 160 4.44 -11.41 -0.42
N LEU A 161 3.42 -11.40 0.44
CA LEU A 161 3.11 -10.24 1.28
C LEU A 161 4.22 -9.94 2.28
N LYS A 162 4.82 -10.96 2.90
CA LYS A 162 5.99 -10.74 3.79
C LYS A 162 7.19 -10.20 3.03
N ALA A 163 7.49 -10.79 1.86
CA ALA A 163 8.56 -10.30 1.00
C ALA A 163 8.32 -8.84 0.56
N PHE A 164 7.06 -8.46 0.32
CA PHE A 164 6.69 -7.06 0.08
C PHE A 164 7.03 -6.16 1.26
N LEU A 165 6.60 -6.50 2.47
CA LEU A 165 6.88 -5.70 3.67
C LEU A 165 8.39 -5.57 3.92
N ASP A 166 9.13 -6.66 3.81
CA ASP A 166 10.58 -6.68 4.00
C ASP A 166 11.29 -5.79 2.96
N LYS A 167 10.90 -5.89 1.69
CA LYS A 167 11.48 -5.09 0.62
C LYS A 167 11.15 -3.61 0.76
N MET A 168 9.93 -3.28 1.19
CA MET A 168 9.55 -1.88 1.44
C MET A 168 10.32 -1.30 2.62
N TYR A 169 10.53 -2.07 3.69
CA TYR A 169 11.39 -1.65 4.79
C TYR A 169 12.82 -1.35 4.31
N GLN A 170 13.42 -2.29 3.57
CA GLN A 170 14.78 -2.11 3.03
C GLN A 170 14.86 -0.92 2.06
N THR A 171 13.85 -0.71 1.21
CA THR A 171 13.84 0.41 0.25
C THR A 171 13.76 1.77 0.96
N LEU A 172 13.01 1.85 2.06
CA LEU A 172 12.75 3.10 2.76
C LEU A 172 13.79 3.43 3.84
N TYR A 173 14.45 2.43 4.43
CA TYR A 173 15.30 2.59 5.61
C TYR A 173 16.66 1.89 5.54
N GLY A 174 16.88 1.04 4.55
CA GLY A 174 18.13 0.30 4.40
C GLY A 174 19.14 0.97 3.47
#